data_AF-A0A0Q7J1N7-F1
#
_entry.id   AF-A0A0Q7J1N7-F1
#
_cell.length_a   1.000
_cell.length_b   1.000
_cell.length_c   1.000
_cell.angle_alpha   90.00
_cell.angle_beta   90.00
_cell.angle_gamma   90.00
#
_symmetry.space_group_name_H-M   'P 1'
#
loop_
_entity.id
_entity.type
_entity.pdbx_description
1 polymer ?
#
loop_
_entity_poly.entity_id
_entity_poly.type
_entity_poly.pdbx_seq_one_letter_code
_entity_poly.pdbx_strand_id
1 'polypeptide(L)'
;MEEMAVGIQRIAETTSDVSDLSISATQIAEQGTHSMERVVNKMQAVSHSVDAANKVINELEKHTQSIGQISTLIGNIASQTNLLALNAAIEAARAGESGKGFAVVAGEVRKLASQTDDSVRGIFELISNIQRDSARAALVMNTGLSDVEEGLKEVEIAELAFGKIVNASQEVASKIQETAAAAQQMAASSEEVSATVASVGSVAQQTSGTAQSVAAATEEQLASTKEITASAESLAGIAQDLHQVVSSFRIS
;
A
#
# COMPACT_ATOMS: atom_id res chain seq x y z
N MET A 1 31.79 27.07 8.34
CA MET A 1 30.48 27.65 7.97
C MET A 1 30.07 27.25 6.57
N GLU A 2 30.99 27.23 5.61
CA GLU A 2 30.75 26.67 4.28
C GLU A 2 30.19 25.23 4.34
N GLU A 3 30.75 24.36 5.20
CA GLU A 3 30.17 23.03 5.45
C GLU A 3 28.76 23.04 6.06
N MET A 4 28.44 24.05 6.88
CA MET A 4 27.12 24.17 7.52
C MET A 4 26.08 24.62 6.50
N ALA A 5 26.42 25.59 5.65
CA ALA A 5 25.59 26.03 4.53
C ALA A 5 25.33 24.88 3.54
N VAL A 6 26.37 24.12 3.18
CA VAL A 6 26.22 22.91 2.33
C VAL A 6 25.34 21.85 3.00
N GLY A 7 25.51 21.63 4.31
CA GLY A 7 24.67 20.70 5.07
C GLY A 7 23.19 21.09 5.06
N ILE A 8 22.89 22.37 5.26
CA ILE A 8 21.51 22.90 5.26
C ILE A 8 20.90 22.82 3.86
N GLN A 9 21.66 23.16 2.81
CA GLN A 9 21.21 23.03 1.42
C GLN A 9 20.86 21.58 1.10
N ARG A 10 21.70 20.62 1.54
CA ARG A 10 21.42 19.19 1.34
C ARG A 10 20.19 18.71 2.11
N ILE A 11 19.93 19.24 3.31
CA ILE A 11 18.69 18.97 4.04
C ILE A 11 17.48 19.47 3.24
N ALA A 12 17.53 20.69 2.70
CA ALA A 12 16.46 21.27 1.90
C ALA A 12 16.16 20.45 0.63
N GLU A 13 17.21 20.03 -0.10
CA GLU A 13 17.07 19.16 -1.27
C GLU A 13 16.44 17.80 -0.88
N THR A 14 16.98 17.16 0.17
CA THR A 14 16.46 15.86 0.62
C THR A 14 15.01 15.97 1.11
N THR A 15 14.63 17.06 1.78
CA THR A 15 13.24 17.26 2.20
C THR A 15 12.29 17.46 1.02
N SER A 16 12.75 18.14 -0.03
CA SER A 16 11.99 18.25 -1.28
C SER A 16 11.77 16.88 -1.92
N ASP A 17 12.83 16.07 -2.05
CA ASP A 17 12.74 14.74 -2.65
C ASP A 17 11.79 13.81 -1.86
N VAL A 18 11.88 13.82 -0.52
CA VAL A 18 10.98 13.00 0.31
C VAL A 18 9.53 13.52 0.23
N SER A 19 9.33 14.82 -0.02
CA SER A 19 7.98 15.38 -0.20
C SER A 19 7.34 14.83 -1.46
N ASP A 20 8.08 14.85 -2.57
CA ASP A 20 7.62 14.33 -3.85
C ASP A 20 7.34 12.83 -3.78
N LEU A 21 8.21 12.06 -3.09
CA LEU A 21 7.99 10.64 -2.83
C LEU A 21 6.73 10.39 -1.98
N SER A 22 6.45 11.25 -0.99
CA SER A 22 5.27 11.13 -0.13
C SER A 22 3.98 11.43 -0.89
N ILE A 23 4.00 12.44 -1.78
CA ILE A 23 2.88 12.76 -2.67
C ILE A 23 2.62 11.59 -3.62
N SER A 24 3.68 11.05 -4.24
CA SER A 24 3.57 9.89 -5.13
C SER A 24 3.02 8.65 -4.42
N ALA A 25 3.51 8.36 -3.20
CA ALA A 25 3.00 7.26 -2.39
C ALA A 25 1.51 7.42 -2.05
N THR A 26 1.07 8.65 -1.75
CA THR A 26 -0.34 8.97 -1.50
C THR A 26 -1.19 8.68 -2.74
N GLN A 27 -0.77 9.17 -3.91
CA GLN A 27 -1.48 8.95 -5.18
C GLN A 27 -1.59 7.46 -5.53
N ILE A 28 -0.51 6.70 -5.33
CA ILE A 28 -0.51 5.25 -5.58
C ILE A 28 -1.47 4.54 -4.63
N ALA A 29 -1.52 4.93 -3.36
CA ALA A 29 -2.43 4.35 -2.37
C ALA A 29 -3.90 4.70 -2.64
N GLU A 30 -4.20 5.93 -3.07
CA GLU A 30 -5.54 6.34 -3.52
C GLU A 30 -5.97 5.56 -4.76
N GLN A 31 -5.07 5.38 -5.74
CA GLN A 31 -5.33 4.56 -6.92
C GLN A 31 -5.54 3.08 -6.56
N GLY A 32 -4.82 2.58 -5.55
CA GLY A 32 -5.02 1.27 -4.94
C GLY A 32 -6.42 1.12 -4.36
N THR A 33 -6.87 2.12 -3.57
CA THR A 33 -8.21 2.19 -2.98
C THR A 33 -9.29 2.13 -4.07
N HIS A 34 -9.22 2.98 -5.09
CA HIS A 34 -10.16 2.93 -6.21
C HIS A 34 -10.12 1.60 -6.98
N SER A 35 -8.98 0.93 -7.01
CA SER A 35 -8.87 -0.39 -7.64
C SER A 35 -9.59 -1.45 -6.81
N MET A 36 -9.51 -1.38 -5.48
CA MET A 36 -10.26 -2.25 -4.57
C MET A 36 -11.77 -2.02 -4.70
N GLU A 37 -12.24 -0.78 -4.75
CA GLU A 37 -13.67 -0.48 -4.98
C GLU A 37 -14.20 -1.13 -6.27
N ARG A 38 -13.40 -1.13 -7.35
CA ARG A 38 -13.76 -1.83 -8.60
C ARG A 38 -13.81 -3.35 -8.41
N VAL A 39 -12.90 -3.92 -7.62
CA VAL A 39 -12.90 -5.35 -7.30
C VAL A 39 -14.15 -5.71 -6.49
N VAL A 40 -14.53 -4.92 -5.48
CA VAL A 40 -15.77 -5.12 -4.70
C VAL A 40 -16.99 -5.19 -5.62
N ASN A 41 -17.14 -4.20 -6.50
CA ASN A 41 -18.25 -4.16 -7.46
C ASN A 41 -18.27 -5.39 -8.39
N LYS A 42 -17.09 -5.86 -8.83
CA LYS A 42 -16.97 -7.06 -9.67
C LYS A 42 -17.30 -8.32 -8.89
N MET A 43 -16.85 -8.47 -7.65
CA MET A 43 -17.17 -9.61 -6.79
C MET A 43 -18.66 -9.68 -6.47
N GLN A 44 -19.32 -8.54 -6.24
CA GLN A 44 -20.77 -8.49 -6.10
C GLN A 44 -21.47 -8.95 -7.38
N ALA A 45 -21.02 -8.53 -8.57
CA ALA A 45 -21.58 -9.01 -9.84
C ALA A 45 -21.39 -10.52 -10.04
N VAL A 46 -20.24 -11.07 -9.62
CA VAL A 46 -19.98 -12.52 -9.62
C VAL A 46 -20.95 -13.24 -8.67
N SER A 47 -21.11 -12.75 -7.44
CA SER A 47 -22.06 -13.30 -6.47
C SER A 47 -23.50 -13.36 -7.03
N HIS A 48 -23.98 -12.28 -7.67
CA HIS A 48 -25.29 -12.27 -8.33
C HIS A 48 -25.38 -13.29 -9.48
N SER A 49 -24.30 -13.47 -10.23
CA SER A 49 -24.26 -14.42 -11.34
C SER A 49 -24.31 -15.87 -10.85
N VAL A 50 -23.63 -16.16 -9.74
CA VAL A 50 -23.65 -17.47 -9.06
C VAL A 50 -25.04 -17.77 -8.48
N ASP A 51 -25.68 -16.80 -7.83
CA ASP A 51 -27.06 -16.95 -7.33
C ASP A 51 -28.06 -17.22 -8.48
N ALA A 52 -27.93 -16.49 -9.59
CA ALA A 52 -28.74 -16.73 -10.79
C ALA A 52 -28.51 -18.14 -11.36
N ALA A 53 -27.27 -18.61 -11.41
CA ALA A 53 -26.95 -19.97 -11.86
C ALA A 53 -27.57 -21.04 -10.93
N ASN A 54 -27.51 -20.84 -9.60
CA ASN A 54 -28.16 -21.72 -8.64
C ASN A 54 -29.68 -21.81 -8.85
N LYS A 55 -30.35 -20.69 -9.16
CA LYS A 55 -31.78 -20.69 -9.49
C LYS A 55 -32.10 -21.52 -10.73
N VAL A 56 -31.26 -21.43 -11.77
CA VAL A 56 -31.41 -22.23 -13.00
C VAL A 56 -31.22 -23.72 -12.72
N ILE A 57 -30.23 -24.09 -11.89
CA ILE A 57 -30.01 -25.49 -11.49
C ILE A 57 -31.21 -26.04 -10.70
N ASN A 58 -31.79 -25.25 -9.79
CA ASN A 58 -32.98 -25.66 -9.05
C ASN A 58 -34.20 -25.84 -9.96
N GLU A 59 -34.38 -25.00 -10.98
CA GLU A 59 -35.44 -25.19 -11.98
C GLU A 59 -35.20 -26.43 -12.85
N LEU A 60 -33.94 -26.70 -13.23
CA LEU A 60 -33.57 -27.92 -13.94
C LEU A 60 -33.92 -29.16 -13.12
N GLU A 61 -33.64 -29.18 -11.82
CA GLU A 61 -34.01 -30.27 -10.93
C GLU A 61 -35.52 -30.54 -10.93
N LYS A 62 -36.35 -29.50 -10.84
CA LYS A 62 -37.82 -29.62 -10.90
C LYS A 62 -38.30 -30.16 -12.24
N HIS A 63 -37.71 -29.68 -13.35
CA HIS A 63 -38.04 -30.19 -14.68
C HIS A 63 -37.67 -31.67 -14.81
N THR A 64 -36.47 -32.05 -14.37
CA THR A 64 -36.01 -33.43 -14.41
C THR A 64 -36.88 -34.35 -13.54
N GLN A 65 -37.34 -33.88 -12.37
CA GLN A 65 -38.30 -34.61 -11.55
C GLN A 65 -39.64 -34.81 -12.26
N SER A 66 -40.15 -33.78 -12.95
CA SER A 66 -41.39 -33.85 -13.73
C SER A 66 -41.29 -34.82 -14.90
N ILE A 67 -40.15 -34.80 -15.62
CA ILE A 67 -39.87 -35.78 -16.68
C ILE A 67 -39.83 -37.19 -16.09
N GLY A 68 -39.23 -37.38 -14.91
CA GLY A 68 -39.20 -38.67 -14.22
C GLY A 68 -40.61 -39.23 -13.96
N GLN A 69 -41.54 -38.39 -13.47
CA GLN A 69 -42.93 -38.78 -13.26
C GLN A 69 -43.65 -39.18 -14.56
N ILE A 70 -43.42 -38.42 -15.64
CA ILE A 70 -43.97 -38.73 -16.97
C ILE A 70 -43.40 -40.05 -17.50
N SER A 71 -42.10 -40.27 -17.37
CA SER A 71 -41.44 -41.51 -17.77
C SER A 71 -41.98 -42.73 -16.99
N THR A 72 -42.23 -42.59 -15.69
CA THR A 72 -42.90 -43.64 -14.90
C THR A 72 -44.28 -43.96 -15.45
N LEU A 73 -45.08 -42.94 -15.79
CA LEU A 73 -46.40 -43.15 -16.38
C LEU A 73 -46.32 -43.87 -17.74
N ILE A 74 -45.39 -43.47 -18.62
CA ILE A 74 -45.19 -44.11 -19.93
C ILE A 74 -44.76 -45.57 -19.76
N GLY A 75 -43.85 -45.87 -18.82
CA GLY A 75 -43.44 -47.24 -18.51
C GLY A 75 -44.63 -48.10 -18.04
N ASN A 76 -45.49 -47.55 -17.18
CA ASN A 76 -46.71 -48.23 -16.75
C ASN A 76 -47.68 -48.50 -17.92
N ILE A 77 -47.86 -47.53 -18.82
CA ILE A 77 -48.69 -47.69 -20.03
C ILE A 77 -48.08 -48.75 -20.97
N ALA A 78 -46.76 -48.74 -21.17
CA ALA A 78 -46.06 -49.72 -21.99
C ALA A 78 -46.22 -51.14 -21.43
N SER A 79 -46.04 -51.31 -20.12
CA SER A 79 -46.25 -52.58 -19.43
C SER A 79 -47.70 -53.08 -19.55
N GLN A 80 -48.69 -52.20 -19.36
CA GLN A 80 -50.10 -52.54 -19.54
C GLN A 80 -50.44 -52.88 -21.00
N THR A 81 -49.88 -52.15 -21.96
CA THR A 81 -50.05 -52.41 -23.40
C THR A 81 -49.44 -53.74 -23.80
N ASN A 82 -48.26 -54.08 -23.24
CA ASN A 82 -47.61 -55.38 -23.44
C ASN A 82 -48.49 -56.53 -22.90
N LEU A 83 -49.12 -56.36 -21.73
CA LEU A 83 -50.07 -57.32 -21.18
C LEU A 83 -51.35 -57.46 -22.02
N LEU A 84 -51.91 -56.35 -22.50
CA LEU A 84 -53.08 -56.34 -23.39
C LEU A 84 -52.78 -57.04 -24.72
N ALA A 85 -51.62 -56.74 -25.32
CA ALA A 85 -51.17 -57.35 -26.56
C ALA A 85 -50.90 -58.85 -26.39
N LEU A 86 -50.38 -59.27 -25.24
CA LEU A 86 -50.22 -60.69 -24.91
C LEU A 86 -51.58 -61.40 -24.84
N ASN A 87 -52.56 -60.82 -24.14
CA ASN A 87 -53.92 -61.38 -24.05
C ASN A 87 -54.58 -61.46 -25.44
N ALA A 88 -54.42 -60.43 -26.27
CA ALA A 88 -54.92 -60.43 -27.65
C ALA A 88 -54.25 -61.51 -28.52
N ALA A 89 -52.93 -61.73 -28.36
CA ALA A 89 -52.23 -62.79 -29.07
C ALA A 89 -52.71 -64.19 -28.65
N ILE A 90 -52.99 -64.38 -27.36
CA ILE A 90 -53.56 -65.64 -26.82
C ILE A 90 -54.96 -65.88 -27.42
N GLU A 91 -55.83 -64.88 -27.42
CA GLU A 91 -57.20 -65.04 -27.94
C GLU A 91 -57.22 -65.20 -29.46
N ALA A 92 -56.31 -64.53 -30.18
CA ALA A 92 -56.12 -64.72 -31.62
C ALA A 92 -55.62 -66.14 -31.96
N ALA A 93 -54.74 -66.72 -31.15
CA ALA A 93 -54.33 -68.12 -31.30
C ALA A 93 -55.51 -69.09 -31.03
N ARG A 94 -56.40 -68.73 -30.10
CA ARG A 94 -57.59 -69.50 -29.76
C ARG A 94 -58.66 -69.51 -30.86
N ALA A 95 -58.75 -68.44 -31.64
CA ALA A 95 -59.64 -68.32 -32.80
C ALA A 95 -59.17 -69.08 -34.06
N GLY A 96 -58.00 -69.74 -34.01
CA GLY A 96 -57.50 -70.59 -35.09
C GLY A 96 -57.21 -69.83 -36.38
N GLU A 97 -57.66 -70.37 -37.53
CA GLU A 97 -57.44 -69.77 -38.86
C GLU A 97 -57.99 -68.34 -38.98
N SER A 98 -59.12 -68.04 -38.33
CA SER A 98 -59.75 -66.71 -38.37
C SER A 98 -58.98 -65.65 -37.56
N GLY A 99 -58.11 -66.06 -36.65
CA GLY A 99 -57.32 -65.17 -35.78
C GLY A 99 -55.90 -64.86 -36.29
N LYS A 100 -55.43 -65.49 -37.37
CA LYS A 100 -54.04 -65.34 -37.86
C LYS A 100 -53.63 -63.88 -38.11
N GLY A 101 -54.49 -63.07 -38.71
CA GLY A 101 -54.21 -61.64 -38.94
C GLY A 101 -54.11 -60.83 -37.63
N PHE A 102 -54.99 -61.11 -36.67
CA PHE A 102 -54.96 -60.47 -35.35
C PHE A 102 -53.75 -60.88 -34.51
N ALA A 103 -53.29 -62.13 -34.63
CA ALA A 103 -52.10 -62.62 -33.94
C ALA A 103 -50.83 -61.87 -34.37
N VAL A 104 -50.69 -61.55 -35.67
CA VAL A 104 -49.57 -60.75 -36.20
C VAL A 104 -49.59 -59.33 -35.64
N VAL A 105 -50.76 -58.68 -35.65
CA VAL A 105 -50.91 -57.33 -35.09
C VAL A 105 -50.60 -57.31 -33.59
N ALA A 106 -51.13 -58.28 -32.83
CA ALA A 106 -50.85 -58.39 -31.39
C ALA A 106 -49.36 -58.60 -31.10
N GLY A 107 -48.65 -59.38 -31.93
CA GLY A 107 -47.20 -59.55 -31.85
C GLY A 107 -46.43 -58.24 -32.08
N GLU A 108 -46.83 -57.45 -33.07
CA GLU A 108 -46.18 -56.16 -33.36
C GLU A 108 -46.46 -55.12 -32.25
N VAL A 109 -47.69 -55.04 -31.74
CA VAL A 109 -48.04 -54.17 -30.60
C VAL A 109 -47.23 -54.56 -29.36
N ARG A 110 -47.08 -55.86 -29.09
CA ARG A 110 -46.27 -56.36 -27.97
C ARG A 110 -44.80 -55.95 -28.12
N LYS A 111 -44.25 -56.06 -29.32
CA LYS A 111 -42.88 -55.65 -29.64
C LYS A 111 -42.68 -54.15 -29.43
N LEU A 112 -43.60 -53.32 -29.92
CA LEU A 112 -43.58 -51.86 -29.72
C LEU A 112 -43.67 -51.49 -28.22
N ALA A 113 -44.50 -52.19 -27.46
CA ALA A 113 -44.63 -51.99 -26.02
C ALA A 113 -43.31 -52.32 -25.28
N SER A 114 -42.65 -53.43 -25.64
CA SER A 114 -41.33 -53.79 -25.09
C SER A 114 -40.25 -52.76 -25.46
N GLN A 115 -40.21 -52.29 -26.71
CA GLN A 115 -39.27 -51.25 -27.15
C GLN A 115 -39.51 -49.91 -26.43
N THR A 116 -40.77 -49.60 -26.12
CA THR A 116 -41.12 -48.42 -25.33
C THR A 116 -40.60 -48.55 -23.89
N ASP A 117 -40.75 -49.71 -23.26
CA ASP A 117 -40.22 -49.98 -21.92
C ASP A 117 -38.68 -49.86 -21.85
N ASP A 118 -37.98 -50.40 -22.85
CA ASP A 118 -36.52 -50.26 -22.97
C ASP A 118 -36.10 -48.79 -23.15
N SER A 119 -36.84 -48.03 -23.95
CA SER A 119 -36.58 -46.59 -24.14
C SER A 119 -36.82 -45.79 -22.85
N VAL A 120 -37.87 -46.12 -22.10
CA VAL A 120 -38.16 -45.49 -20.79
C VAL A 120 -37.04 -45.78 -19.79
N ARG A 121 -36.47 -46.99 -19.78
CA ARG A 121 -35.29 -47.30 -18.95
C ARG A 121 -34.09 -46.43 -19.30
N GLY A 122 -33.80 -46.23 -20.59
CA GLY A 122 -32.75 -45.31 -21.03
C GLY A 122 -33.00 -43.86 -20.58
N ILE A 123 -34.27 -43.41 -20.59
CA ILE A 123 -34.64 -42.09 -20.08
C ILE A 123 -34.39 -41.98 -18.56
N PHE A 124 -34.68 -43.02 -17.78
CA PHE A 124 -34.39 -43.02 -16.34
C PHE A 124 -32.89 -42.88 -16.04
N GLU A 125 -32.03 -43.55 -16.79
CA GLU A 125 -30.58 -43.41 -16.64
C GLU A 125 -30.12 -41.97 -16.95
N LEU A 126 -30.62 -41.37 -18.03
CA LEU A 126 -30.32 -39.98 -18.38
C LEU A 126 -30.79 -39.00 -17.30
N ILE A 127 -31.99 -39.19 -16.77
CA ILE A 127 -32.55 -38.39 -15.66
C ILE A 127 -31.67 -38.48 -14.42
N SER A 128 -31.25 -39.68 -14.03
CA SER A 128 -30.38 -39.91 -12.88
C SER A 128 -29.02 -39.23 -13.04
N ASN A 129 -28.44 -39.28 -14.24
CA ASN A 129 -27.19 -38.58 -14.55
C ASN A 129 -27.36 -37.06 -14.48
N ILE A 130 -28.43 -36.50 -15.05
CA ILE A 130 -28.73 -35.06 -15.00
C ILE A 130 -28.92 -34.59 -13.54
N GLN A 131 -29.63 -35.36 -12.72
CA GLN A 131 -29.81 -35.03 -11.29
C GLN A 131 -28.47 -35.01 -10.55
N ARG A 132 -27.61 -36.00 -10.77
CA ARG A 132 -26.28 -36.06 -10.16
C ARG A 132 -25.40 -34.89 -10.59
N ASP A 133 -25.39 -34.57 -11.88
CA ASP A 133 -24.61 -33.46 -12.42
C ASP A 133 -25.12 -32.11 -11.91
N SER A 134 -26.44 -31.95 -11.78
CA SER A 134 -27.08 -30.76 -11.22
C SER A 134 -26.72 -30.57 -9.73
N ALA A 135 -26.78 -31.64 -8.94
CA ALA A 135 -26.39 -31.59 -7.53
C ALA A 135 -24.90 -31.24 -7.36
N ARG A 136 -24.02 -31.79 -8.22
CA ARG A 136 -22.60 -31.44 -8.23
C ARG A 136 -22.39 -29.98 -8.63
N ALA A 137 -23.12 -29.48 -9.63
CA ALA A 137 -23.04 -28.08 -10.04
C ALA A 137 -23.47 -27.13 -8.91
N ALA A 138 -24.56 -27.45 -8.20
CA ALA A 138 -25.01 -26.67 -7.04
C ALA A 138 -23.97 -26.63 -5.91
N LEU A 139 -23.30 -27.76 -5.64
CA LEU A 139 -22.22 -27.81 -4.64
C LEU A 139 -21.06 -26.87 -5.02
N VAL A 140 -20.59 -26.94 -6.27
CA VAL A 140 -19.50 -26.08 -6.77
C VAL A 140 -19.89 -24.61 -6.73
N MET A 141 -21.13 -24.27 -7.06
CA MET A 141 -21.64 -22.89 -6.98
C MET A 141 -21.67 -22.38 -5.54
N ASN A 142 -22.07 -23.21 -4.57
CA ASN A 142 -22.02 -22.83 -3.15
C ASN A 142 -20.59 -22.60 -2.64
N THR A 143 -19.64 -23.45 -3.05
CA THR A 143 -18.22 -23.21 -2.75
C THR A 143 -17.75 -21.90 -3.38
N GLY A 144 -18.09 -21.65 -4.65
CA GLY A 144 -17.74 -20.40 -5.32
C GLY A 144 -18.33 -19.15 -4.65
N LEU A 145 -19.53 -19.24 -4.06
CA LEU A 145 -20.09 -18.15 -3.27
C LEU A 145 -19.29 -17.90 -1.98
N SER A 146 -18.88 -18.96 -1.29
CA SER A 146 -18.00 -18.86 -0.11
C SER A 146 -16.65 -18.22 -0.46
N ASP A 147 -16.05 -18.62 -1.59
CA ASP A 147 -14.77 -18.06 -2.06
C ASP A 147 -14.89 -16.55 -2.37
N VAL A 148 -16.03 -16.12 -2.92
CA VAL A 148 -16.32 -14.69 -3.16
C VAL A 148 -16.45 -13.93 -1.84
N GLU A 149 -17.14 -14.49 -0.83
CA GLU A 149 -17.25 -13.88 0.50
C GLU A 149 -15.90 -13.75 1.20
N GLU A 150 -15.04 -14.77 1.11
CA GLU A 150 -13.67 -14.71 1.63
C GLU A 150 -12.83 -13.67 0.88
N GLY A 151 -12.93 -13.65 -0.46
CA GLY A 151 -12.26 -12.65 -1.29
C GLY A 151 -12.67 -11.21 -0.96
N LEU A 152 -13.95 -10.97 -0.61
CA LEU A 152 -14.41 -9.65 -0.17
C LEU A 152 -13.78 -9.22 1.16
N LYS A 153 -13.54 -10.14 2.10
CA LYS A 153 -12.85 -9.83 3.36
C LYS A 153 -11.38 -9.46 3.12
N GLU A 154 -10.70 -10.15 2.21
CA GLU A 154 -9.32 -9.82 1.85
C GLU A 154 -9.22 -8.43 1.19
N VAL A 155 -10.22 -8.07 0.37
CA VAL A 155 -10.31 -6.72 -0.22
C VAL A 155 -10.50 -5.65 0.85
N GLU A 156 -11.35 -5.89 1.86
CA GLU A 156 -11.54 -4.96 2.99
C GLU A 156 -10.22 -4.74 3.77
N ILE A 157 -9.45 -5.80 4.01
CA ILE A 157 -8.13 -5.70 4.63
C ILE A 157 -7.18 -4.86 3.78
N ALA A 158 -7.20 -5.05 2.45
CA ALA A 158 -6.38 -4.27 1.52
C ALA A 158 -6.78 -2.78 1.50
N GLU A 159 -8.08 -2.46 1.50
CA GLU A 159 -8.57 -1.07 1.61
C GLU A 159 -8.08 -0.39 2.89
N LEU A 160 -8.17 -1.08 4.03
CA LEU A 160 -7.63 -0.58 5.30
C LEU A 160 -6.12 -0.35 5.25
N ALA A 161 -5.38 -1.22 4.56
CA ALA A 161 -3.93 -1.06 4.38
C ALA A 161 -3.61 0.17 3.52
N PHE A 162 -4.31 0.39 2.41
CA PHE A 162 -4.13 1.60 1.60
C PHE A 162 -4.49 2.88 2.37
N GLY A 163 -5.56 2.87 3.16
CA GLY A 163 -5.91 3.99 4.03
C GLY A 163 -4.81 4.31 5.05
N LYS A 164 -4.16 3.29 5.62
CA LYS A 164 -2.99 3.48 6.50
C LYS A 164 -1.80 4.09 5.76
N ILE A 165 -1.55 3.69 4.51
CA ILE A 165 -0.48 4.27 3.68
C ILE A 165 -0.74 5.75 3.43
N VAL A 166 -1.96 6.13 3.04
CA VAL A 166 -2.35 7.54 2.84
C VAL A 166 -2.09 8.36 4.10
N ASN A 167 -2.54 7.88 5.26
CA ASN A 167 -2.33 8.57 6.53
C ASN A 167 -0.84 8.71 6.88
N ALA A 168 -0.05 7.64 6.72
CA ALA A 168 1.38 7.65 6.98
C ALA A 168 2.12 8.62 6.04
N SER A 169 1.79 8.64 4.75
CA SER A 169 2.36 9.58 3.79
C SER A 169 2.01 11.03 4.12
N GLN A 170 0.78 11.30 4.59
CA GLN A 170 0.38 12.64 5.03
C GLN A 170 1.13 13.09 6.29
N GLU A 171 1.39 12.18 7.23
CA GLU A 171 2.20 12.45 8.42
C GLU A 171 3.66 12.75 8.04
N VAL A 172 4.25 11.98 7.12
CA VAL A 172 5.58 12.26 6.57
C VAL A 172 5.63 13.64 5.94
N ALA A 173 4.62 14.02 5.14
CA ALA A 173 4.55 15.36 4.54
C ALA A 173 4.55 16.48 5.59
N SER A 174 3.82 16.29 6.70
CA SER A 174 3.84 17.24 7.83
C SER A 174 5.22 17.32 8.49
N LYS A 175 5.89 16.19 8.70
CA LYS A 175 7.25 16.15 9.28
C LYS A 175 8.31 16.76 8.38
N ILE A 176 8.11 16.70 7.06
CA ILE A 176 8.96 17.40 6.10
C ILE A 176 8.81 18.91 6.24
N GLN A 177 7.59 19.43 6.41
CA GLN A 177 7.38 20.86 6.64
C GLN A 177 8.07 21.34 7.92
N GLU A 178 7.97 20.57 9.02
CA GLU A 178 8.70 20.85 10.26
C GLU A 178 10.22 20.87 10.04
N THR A 179 10.74 19.90 9.28
CA THR A 179 12.18 19.79 8.98
C THR A 179 12.67 20.93 8.10
N ALA A 180 11.89 21.34 7.10
CA ALA A 180 12.19 22.48 6.23
C ALA A 180 12.24 23.80 7.03
N ALA A 181 11.31 24.00 7.96
CA ALA A 181 11.32 25.15 8.86
C ALA A 181 12.56 25.16 9.77
N ALA A 182 12.94 24.00 10.33
CA ALA A 182 14.15 23.87 11.13
C ALA A 182 15.42 24.16 10.30
N ALA A 183 15.48 23.72 9.04
CA ALA A 183 16.58 24.00 8.12
C ALA A 183 16.72 25.52 7.83
N GLN A 184 15.60 26.22 7.61
CA GLN A 184 15.60 27.67 7.44
C GLN A 184 16.09 28.40 8.70
N GLN A 185 15.68 27.96 9.89
CA GLN A 185 16.17 28.53 11.14
C GLN A 185 17.68 28.31 11.31
N MET A 186 18.18 27.11 10.98
CA MET A 186 19.62 26.84 11.00
C MET A 186 20.40 27.71 10.02
N ALA A 187 19.83 28.02 8.84
CA ALA A 187 20.46 28.92 7.87
C ALA A 187 20.66 30.32 8.48
N ALA A 188 19.60 30.89 9.06
CA ALA A 188 19.65 32.19 9.71
C ALA A 188 20.67 32.22 10.88
N SER A 189 20.66 31.19 11.74
CA SER A 189 21.64 31.10 12.83
C SER A 189 23.09 30.94 12.32
N SER A 190 23.30 30.25 11.20
CA SER A 190 24.63 30.12 10.58
C SER A 190 25.16 31.46 10.09
N GLU A 191 24.31 32.28 9.48
CA GLU A 191 24.65 33.63 9.04
C GLU A 191 25.00 34.56 10.23
N GLU A 192 24.23 34.47 11.33
CA GLU A 192 24.50 35.24 12.55
C GLU A 192 25.85 34.86 13.19
N VAL A 193 26.14 33.55 13.27
CA VAL A 193 27.45 33.06 13.72
C VAL A 193 28.56 33.57 12.79
N SER A 194 28.30 33.63 11.48
CA SER A 194 29.26 34.16 10.50
C SER A 194 29.62 35.62 10.75
N ALA A 195 28.60 36.45 10.92
CA ALA A 195 28.78 37.85 11.25
C ALA A 195 29.55 38.03 12.57
N THR A 196 29.22 37.22 13.57
CA THR A 196 29.88 37.27 14.89
C THR A 196 31.36 36.90 14.78
N VAL A 197 31.70 35.83 14.06
CA VAL A 197 33.09 35.41 13.85
C VAL A 197 33.89 36.49 13.10
N ALA A 198 33.30 37.11 12.07
CA ALA A 198 33.92 38.22 11.35
C ALA A 198 34.20 39.42 12.26
N SER A 199 33.24 39.76 13.14
CA SER A 199 33.40 40.84 14.13
C SER A 199 34.53 40.53 15.12
N VAL A 200 34.61 39.29 15.63
CA VAL A 200 35.69 38.86 16.53
C VAL A 200 37.05 38.97 15.84
N GLY A 201 37.13 38.58 14.56
CA GLY A 201 38.35 38.76 13.76
C GLY A 201 38.78 40.22 13.63
N SER A 202 37.82 41.13 13.38
CA SER A 202 38.08 42.57 13.31
C SER A 202 38.59 43.14 14.65
N VAL A 203 37.95 42.76 15.77
CA VAL A 203 38.37 43.17 17.12
C VAL A 203 39.76 42.63 17.45
N ALA A 204 40.06 41.38 17.09
CA ALA A 204 41.39 40.80 17.29
C ALA A 204 42.47 41.56 16.49
N GLN A 205 42.19 41.94 15.25
CA GLN A 205 43.08 42.74 14.41
C GLN A 205 43.35 44.12 15.03
N GLN A 206 42.29 44.80 15.50
CA GLN A 206 42.41 46.10 16.16
C GLN A 206 43.20 45.99 17.48
N THR A 207 42.96 44.94 18.25
CA THR A 207 43.67 44.69 19.52
C THR A 207 45.16 44.47 19.27
N SER A 208 45.51 43.70 18.24
CA SER A 208 46.90 43.48 17.82
C SER A 208 47.59 44.79 17.42
N GLY A 209 46.92 45.62 16.60
CA GLY A 209 47.44 46.94 16.23
C GLY A 209 47.62 47.87 17.44
N THR A 210 46.66 47.87 18.36
CA THR A 210 46.76 48.64 19.61
C THR A 210 47.93 48.17 20.47
N ALA A 211 48.14 46.85 20.58
CA ALA A 211 49.27 46.29 21.32
C ALA A 211 50.62 46.69 20.71
N GLN A 212 50.73 46.75 19.37
CA GLN A 212 51.91 47.28 18.70
C GLN A 212 52.14 48.76 18.99
N SER A 213 51.10 49.59 18.97
CA SER A 213 51.23 51.02 19.33
C SER A 213 51.66 51.20 20.78
N VAL A 214 51.12 50.41 21.70
CA VAL A 214 51.52 50.42 23.12
C VAL A 214 52.98 49.99 23.29
N ALA A 215 53.43 48.95 22.56
CA ALA A 215 54.82 48.52 22.59
C ALA A 215 55.76 49.64 22.12
N ALA A 216 55.44 50.30 21.00
CA ALA A 216 56.22 51.44 20.49
C ALA A 216 56.26 52.61 21.49
N ALA A 217 55.11 52.99 22.07
CA ALA A 217 55.06 54.04 23.09
C ALA A 217 55.86 53.67 24.35
N THR A 218 55.90 52.39 24.72
CA THR A 218 56.70 51.89 25.85
C THR A 218 58.20 52.00 25.55
N GLU A 219 58.63 51.75 24.31
CA GLU A 219 60.02 51.94 23.87
C GLU A 219 60.43 53.42 23.90
N GLU A 220 59.58 54.32 23.41
CA GLU A 220 59.81 55.77 23.49
C GLU A 220 59.89 56.25 24.94
N GLN A 221 58.96 55.81 25.79
CA GLN A 221 58.96 56.15 27.20
C GLN A 221 60.23 55.65 27.91
N LEU A 222 60.72 54.46 27.56
CA LEU A 222 61.99 53.94 28.07
C LEU A 222 63.17 54.83 27.65
N ALA A 223 63.18 55.32 26.41
CA ALA A 223 64.21 56.23 25.91
C ALA A 223 64.19 57.58 26.65
N SER A 224 63.02 58.22 26.79
CA SER A 224 62.90 59.47 27.56
C SER A 224 63.27 59.29 29.03
N THR A 225 62.94 58.14 29.63
CA THR A 225 63.33 57.85 31.01
C THR A 225 64.85 57.76 31.15
N LYS A 226 65.56 57.20 30.17
CA LYS A 226 67.04 57.18 30.15
C LYS A 226 67.63 58.59 30.03
N GLU A 227 67.05 59.46 29.22
CA GLU A 227 67.49 60.86 29.10
C GLU A 227 67.27 61.66 30.40
N ILE A 228 66.13 61.45 31.06
CA ILE A 228 65.84 62.06 32.37
C ILE A 228 66.88 61.60 33.40
N THR A 229 67.17 60.30 33.45
CA THR A 229 68.20 59.76 34.35
C THR A 229 69.57 60.38 34.08
N ALA A 230 70.00 60.44 32.81
CA ALA A 230 71.28 61.06 32.44
C ALA A 230 71.34 62.56 32.81
N SER A 231 70.23 63.28 32.62
CA SER A 231 70.12 64.70 33.00
C SER A 231 70.17 64.89 34.52
N ALA A 232 69.51 64.01 35.28
CA ALA A 232 69.56 64.02 36.74
C ALA A 232 70.97 63.71 37.28
N GLU A 233 71.69 62.76 36.67
CA GLU A 233 73.10 62.47 36.97
C GLU A 233 74.00 63.69 36.67
N SER A 234 73.80 64.35 35.53
CA SER A 234 74.53 65.56 35.17
C SER A 234 74.26 66.71 36.16
N LEU A 235 72.99 66.95 36.52
CA LEU A 235 72.60 67.93 37.53
C LEU A 235 73.20 67.62 38.91
N ALA A 236 73.22 66.35 39.32
CA ALA A 236 73.86 65.92 40.56
C ALA A 236 75.37 66.20 40.54
N GLY A 237 76.04 65.96 39.40
CA GLY A 237 77.44 66.33 39.18
C GLY A 237 77.66 67.84 39.33
N ILE A 238 76.87 68.67 38.62
CA ILE A 238 76.95 70.13 38.72
C ILE A 238 76.70 70.62 40.15
N ALA A 239 75.71 70.05 40.85
CA ALA A 239 75.42 70.41 42.24
C ALA A 239 76.60 70.07 43.16
N GLN A 240 77.29 68.96 42.92
CA GLN A 240 78.46 68.54 43.68
C GLN A 240 79.67 69.45 43.39
N ASP A 241 79.90 69.81 42.13
CA ASP A 241 80.93 70.79 41.74
C ASP A 241 80.67 72.15 42.40
N LEU A 242 79.41 72.61 42.37
CA LEU A 242 79.00 73.88 42.96
C LEU A 242 79.13 73.85 44.49
N HIS A 243 78.81 72.72 45.12
CA HIS A 243 79.06 72.51 46.55
C HIS A 243 80.56 72.61 46.88
N GLN A 244 81.41 72.01 46.06
CA GLN A 244 82.87 72.05 46.22
C GLN A 244 83.42 73.48 46.06
N VAL A 245 82.92 74.24 45.08
CA VAL A 245 83.26 75.66 44.89
C VAL A 245 82.80 76.51 46.08
N VAL A 246 81.57 76.36 46.57
CA VAL A 246 81.10 77.11 47.75
C VAL A 246 81.90 76.74 49.01
N SER A 247 82.30 75.48 49.14
CA SER A 247 83.14 75.03 50.26
C SER A 247 84.54 75.66 50.27
N SER A 248 85.10 76.00 49.10
CA SER A 248 86.40 76.69 49.01
C SER A 248 86.32 78.19 49.30
N PHE A 249 85.14 78.80 49.12
CA PHE A 249 84.87 80.18 49.57
C PHE A 249 84.54 80.28 51.07
N ARG A 250 84.35 79.14 51.76
CA ARG A 250 84.22 79.10 53.22
C ARG A 250 85.62 79.13 53.86
N ILE A 251 86.21 80.32 53.92
CA ILE A 251 87.38 80.62 54.76
C ILE A 251 86.94 81.53 55.91
N SER A 252 87.19 81.03 57.12
CA SER A 252 86.98 81.60 58.47
C SER A 252 85.58 81.43 59.06
#